data_AF-A0A2E4I9P2-F1
#
_entry.id   AF-A0A2E4I9P2-F1
#
_cell.length_a   1.000
_cell.length_b   1.000
_cell.length_c   1.000
_cell.angle_alpha   90.00
_cell.angle_beta   90.00
_cell.angle_gamma   90.00
#
_symmetry.space_group_name_H-M   'P 1'
#
loop_
_entity.id
_entity.type
_entity.pdbx_description
1 polymer ?
#
loop_
_entity_poly.entity_id
_entity_poly.type
_entity_poly.pdbx_seq_one_letter_code
_entity_poly.pdbx_strand_id
1 'polypeptide(L)'
;MTQDNNDEPPEVPRYRVDTGTREMIEAALNMVSQTATLQISEEGADGLMNLADEIAHRFYIECETIDVIDERAGDTPDDPSTMTVYRSRAKRKPELTVINGDLTDEPPSDDDNLH
;
A
#
# COMPACT_ATOMS: atom_id res chain seq x y z
N MET A 1 39.73 -15.34 -31.86
CA MET A 1 38.27 -15.60 -31.87
C MET A 1 37.75 -15.14 -30.53
N THR A 2 37.12 -13.97 -30.50
CA THR A 2 36.50 -13.38 -29.32
C THR A 2 35.27 -14.22 -28.98
N GLN A 3 35.27 -14.87 -27.81
CA GLN A 3 34.09 -15.50 -27.26
C GLN A 3 33.19 -14.38 -26.73
N ASP A 4 32.06 -14.20 -27.41
CA ASP A 4 30.97 -13.34 -26.99
C ASP A 4 30.30 -14.03 -25.79
N ASN A 5 30.71 -13.67 -24.57
CA ASN A 5 30.02 -14.06 -23.35
C ASN A 5 28.74 -13.22 -23.27
N ASN A 6 27.72 -13.68 -23.99
CA ASN A 6 26.36 -13.15 -23.89
C ASN A 6 25.73 -13.66 -22.58
N ASP A 7 26.29 -13.26 -21.44
CA ASP A 7 25.71 -13.46 -20.11
C ASP A 7 24.59 -12.42 -19.92
N GLU A 8 23.46 -12.63 -20.61
CA GLU A 8 22.22 -11.99 -20.15
C GLU A 8 21.93 -12.51 -18.73
N PRO A 9 21.76 -11.61 -17.74
CA PRO A 9 21.48 -12.04 -16.38
C PRO A 9 20.22 -12.92 -16.38
N PRO A 10 20.22 -14.05 -15.65
CA PRO A 10 19.09 -14.97 -15.65
C PRO A 10 17.81 -14.23 -15.23
N GLU A 11 16.74 -14.37 -16.02
CA GLU A 11 15.46 -13.76 -15.69
C GLU A 11 15.00 -14.26 -14.31
N VAL A 12 14.73 -13.30 -13.40
CA VAL A 12 14.20 -13.63 -12.07
C VAL A 12 12.87 -14.38 -12.20
N PRO A 13 12.70 -15.51 -11.49
CA PRO A 13 11.51 -16.34 -11.64
C PRO A 13 10.28 -15.60 -11.15
N ARG A 14 9.23 -15.57 -11.99
CA ARG A 14 7.94 -14.95 -11.66
C ARG A 14 6.87 -16.00 -11.42
N TYR A 15 5.99 -15.76 -10.46
CA TYR A 15 4.99 -16.70 -9.99
C TYR A 15 3.59 -16.12 -10.14
N ARG A 16 2.66 -16.95 -10.60
CA ARG A 16 1.23 -16.66 -10.56
C ARG A 16 0.61 -17.44 -9.43
N VAL A 17 -0.02 -16.72 -8.51
CA VAL A 17 -0.79 -17.26 -7.40
C VAL A 17 -2.27 -16.91 -7.58
N ASP A 18 -3.13 -17.62 -6.87
CA ASP A 18 -4.55 -17.27 -6.78
C ASP A 18 -4.75 -15.89 -6.13
N THR A 19 -5.95 -15.35 -6.27
CA THR A 19 -6.27 -14.00 -5.80
C THR A 19 -6.11 -13.85 -4.28
N GLY A 20 -6.55 -14.82 -3.49
CA GLY A 20 -6.47 -14.74 -2.02
C GLY A 20 -5.04 -14.76 -1.52
N THR A 21 -4.19 -15.61 -2.11
CA THR A 21 -2.76 -15.62 -1.81
C THR A 21 -2.09 -14.31 -2.24
N ARG A 22 -2.49 -13.73 -3.38
CA ARG A 22 -1.96 -12.43 -3.83
C ARG A 22 -2.31 -11.29 -2.87
N GLU A 23 -3.56 -11.21 -2.44
CA GLU A 23 -4.03 -10.23 -1.46
C GLU A 23 -3.29 -10.36 -0.12
N MET A 24 -3.01 -11.60 0.32
CA MET A 24 -2.21 -11.85 1.51
C MET A 24 -0.77 -11.36 1.37
N ILE A 25 -0.13 -11.61 0.23
CA ILE A 25 1.23 -11.13 -0.05
C ILE A 25 1.25 -9.59 -0.09
N GLU A 26 0.26 -8.97 -0.74
CA GLU A 26 0.11 -7.51 -0.78
C GLU A 26 0.01 -6.90 0.63
N ALA A 27 -0.84 -7.48 1.49
CA ALA A 27 -0.97 -7.05 2.88
C ALA A 27 0.36 -7.20 3.64
N ALA A 28 1.07 -8.31 3.44
CA ALA A 28 2.38 -8.53 4.05
C ALA A 28 3.41 -7.49 3.60
N LEU A 29 3.48 -7.19 2.30
CA LEU A 29 4.41 -6.20 1.76
C LEU A 29 4.13 -4.79 2.28
N ASN A 30 2.85 -4.42 2.41
CA ASN A 30 2.47 -3.14 3.02
C ASN A 30 2.89 -3.04 4.50
N MET A 31 2.78 -4.14 5.26
CA MET A 31 3.29 -4.17 6.64
C MET A 31 4.83 -4.08 6.69
N VAL A 32 5.53 -4.74 5.77
CA VAL A 32 7.00 -4.65 5.66
C VAL A 32 7.44 -3.22 5.35
N SER A 33 6.76 -2.54 4.43
CA SER A 33 7.04 -1.15 4.09
C SER A 33 6.90 -0.22 5.30
N GLN A 34 5.79 -0.34 6.04
CA GLN A 34 5.58 0.42 7.26
C GLN A 34 6.57 0.06 8.37
N THR A 35 7.02 -1.19 8.42
CA THR A 35 8.05 -1.61 9.38
C THR A 35 9.41 -1.02 9.02
N ALA A 36 9.72 -0.90 7.72
CA ALA A 36 10.94 -0.27 7.24
C ALA A 36 10.99 1.22 7.61
N THR A 37 9.86 1.94 7.58
CA THR A 37 9.82 3.36 8.04
C THR A 37 10.06 3.52 9.54
N LEU A 38 9.88 2.46 10.34
CA LEU A 38 10.15 2.45 11.78
C LEU A 38 11.59 2.04 12.10
N GLN A 39 12.37 1.56 11.12
CA GLN A 39 13.74 1.13 11.36
C GLN A 39 14.63 2.33 11.73
N ILE A 40 15.51 2.10 12.70
CA ILE A 40 16.50 3.10 13.14
C ILE A 40 17.70 3.11 12.19
N SER A 41 18.03 1.96 11.60
CA SER A 41 19.13 1.84 10.64
C SER A 41 18.62 2.04 9.22
N GLU A 42 19.19 3.01 8.51
CA GLU A 42 18.90 3.26 7.10
C GLU A 42 19.22 2.04 6.23
N GLU A 43 20.36 1.38 6.46
CA GLU A 43 20.72 0.14 5.74
C GLU A 43 19.68 -0.98 5.96
N GLY A 44 19.11 -1.05 7.17
CA GLY A 44 18.06 -2.00 7.51
C GLY A 44 16.74 -1.67 6.82
N ALA A 45 16.37 -0.38 6.76
CA ALA A 45 15.19 0.09 6.04
C ALA A 45 15.31 -0.20 4.54
N ASP A 46 16.44 0.15 3.93
CA ASP A 46 16.72 -0.08 2.52
C ASP A 46 16.73 -1.58 2.20
N GLY A 47 17.31 -2.41 3.06
CA GLY A 47 17.29 -3.86 2.91
C GLY A 47 15.87 -4.44 2.88
N LEU A 48 14.99 -3.93 3.76
CA LEU A 48 13.58 -4.36 3.80
C LEU A 48 12.80 -3.89 2.57
N MET A 49 13.01 -2.66 2.11
CA MET A 49 12.34 -2.14 0.91
C MET A 49 12.80 -2.89 -0.35
N ASN A 50 14.10 -3.14 -0.50
CA ASN A 50 14.63 -3.91 -1.63
C ASN A 50 14.07 -5.34 -1.65
N LEU A 51 13.97 -5.99 -0.49
CA LEU A 51 13.36 -7.31 -0.38
C LEU A 51 11.87 -7.29 -0.75
N ALA A 52 11.13 -6.28 -0.27
CA ALA A 52 9.72 -6.12 -0.57
C ALA A 52 9.48 -5.91 -2.07
N ASP A 53 10.30 -5.07 -2.72
CA ASP A 53 10.24 -4.83 -4.16
C ASP A 53 10.58 -6.08 -4.99
N GLU A 54 11.58 -6.86 -4.57
CA GLU A 54 11.92 -8.10 -5.25
C GLU A 54 10.76 -9.10 -5.19
N ILE A 55 10.13 -9.25 -4.02
CA ILE A 55 8.96 -10.11 -3.85
C ILE A 55 7.79 -9.58 -4.68
N ALA A 56 7.49 -8.29 -4.63
CA ALA A 56 6.43 -7.67 -5.42
C ALA A 56 6.60 -7.95 -6.92
N HIS A 57 7.82 -7.77 -7.42
CA HIS A 57 8.18 -8.03 -8.82
C HIS A 57 7.97 -9.50 -9.21
N ARG A 58 8.34 -10.45 -8.33
CA ARG A 58 8.15 -11.89 -8.58
C ARG A 58 6.67 -12.29 -8.61
N PHE A 59 5.80 -11.61 -7.87
CA PHE A 59 4.36 -11.95 -7.77
C PHE A 59 3.43 -11.06 -8.60
N TYR A 60 3.97 -10.19 -9.46
CA TYR A 60 3.20 -9.24 -10.28
C TYR A 60 2.35 -8.27 -9.45
N ILE A 61 2.89 -7.79 -8.33
CA ILE A 61 2.28 -6.77 -7.48
C ILE A 61 2.92 -5.42 -7.83
N GLU A 62 2.12 -4.40 -8.09
CA GLU A 62 2.62 -3.07 -8.45
C GLU A 62 3.00 -2.32 -7.17
N CYS A 63 4.06 -1.52 -7.24
CA CYS A 63 4.53 -0.65 -6.17
C CYS A 63 4.28 0.80 -6.59
N GLU A 64 3.60 1.57 -5.75
CA GLU A 64 3.29 2.99 -5.96
C GLU A 64 3.78 3.79 -4.75
N THR A 65 4.51 4.88 -4.99
CA THR A 65 4.83 5.87 -3.96
C THR A 65 3.77 6.96 -4.00
N ILE A 66 3.14 7.24 -2.86
CA ILE A 66 2.07 8.21 -2.71
C ILE A 66 2.59 9.37 -1.87
N ASP A 67 2.42 10.59 -2.37
CA ASP A 67 2.66 11.81 -1.61
C ASP A 67 1.49 12.04 -0.65
N VAL A 68 1.82 12.18 0.63
CA VAL A 68 0.89 12.42 1.74
C VAL A 68 1.15 13.82 2.24
N ILE A 69 0.14 14.68 2.18
CA ILE A 69 0.19 16.04 2.73
C ILE A 69 -0.56 16.01 4.06
N ASP A 70 0.16 15.98 5.17
CA ASP A 70 -0.42 16.19 6.50
C ASP A 70 -0.24 17.65 6.96
N GLU A 71 -1.28 18.45 6.78
CA GLU A 71 -1.31 19.86 7.22
C GLU A 71 -1.05 20.03 8.73
N ARG A 72 -1.31 19.00 9.55
CA ARG A 72 -1.06 19.05 11.01
C ARG A 72 0.40 18.77 11.35
N ALA A 73 1.10 18.01 10.51
CA ALA A 73 2.55 17.78 10.63
C ALA A 73 3.37 18.97 10.09
N GLY A 74 2.71 19.89 9.36
CA GLY A 74 3.36 21.04 8.73
C GLY A 74 3.81 20.77 7.30
N ASP A 75 3.37 19.65 6.70
CA ASP A 75 3.67 19.29 5.32
C ASP A 75 3.07 20.32 4.36
N THR A 76 3.76 20.57 3.26
CA THR A 76 3.31 21.50 2.22
C THR A 76 3.30 20.79 0.86
N PRO A 77 2.59 21.31 -0.16
CA PRO A 77 2.67 20.74 -1.50
C PRO A 77 4.09 20.71 -2.09
N ASP A 78 4.98 21.58 -1.60
CA ASP A 78 6.38 21.65 -2.01
C ASP A 78 7.29 20.70 -1.19
N ASP A 79 6.81 20.16 -0.06
CA ASP A 79 7.51 19.23 0.82
C ASP A 79 6.52 18.23 1.45
N PRO A 80 6.01 17.25 0.68
CA PRO A 80 5.09 16.24 1.17
C PRO A 80 5.84 15.05 1.81
N SER A 81 5.22 14.43 2.81
CA SER A 81 5.63 13.10 3.28
C SER A 81 5.37 12.06 2.19
N THR A 82 6.14 10.98 2.12
CA THR A 82 5.93 9.91 1.12
C THR A 82 5.60 8.57 1.77
N MET A 83 4.73 7.78 1.14
CA MET A 83 4.36 6.44 1.59
C MET A 83 4.39 5.46 0.42
N THR A 84 5.12 4.36 0.58
CA THR A 84 5.13 3.26 -0.40
C THR A 84 3.97 2.31 -0.16
N VAL A 85 3.23 1.99 -1.22
CA VAL A 85 2.07 1.09 -1.18
C VAL A 85 2.21 0.03 -2.27
N TYR A 86 2.04 -1.22 -1.88
CA TYR A 86 1.95 -2.34 -2.78
C TYR A 86 0.49 -2.62 -3.09
N ARG A 87 0.14 -2.68 -4.37
CA ARG A 87 -1.22 -2.94 -4.85
C ARG A 87 -1.23 -3.91 -6.02
N SER A 88 -2.00 -4.99 -5.90
CA SER A 88 -2.41 -5.76 -7.06
C SER A 88 -3.59 -5.04 -7.72
N ARG A 89 -3.51 -4.76 -9.03
CA ARG A 89 -4.50 -3.93 -9.72
C ARG A 89 -5.95 -4.34 -9.41
N ALA A 90 -6.61 -3.52 -8.60
CA ALA A 90 -8.06 -3.42 -8.55
C ALA A 90 -8.46 -2.06 -9.15
N LYS A 91 -8.66 -2.02 -10.47
CA LYS A 91 -9.33 -0.87 -11.11
C LYS A 91 -10.80 -0.86 -10.71
N ARG A 92 -11.11 -0.34 -9.53
CA ARG A 92 -12.42 0.27 -9.27
C ARG A 92 -12.17 1.56 -8.53
N LYS A 93 -12.38 2.67 -9.25
CA LYS A 93 -12.54 3.98 -8.63
C LYS A 93 -13.66 3.82 -7.58
N PRO A 94 -13.45 4.15 -6.30
CA PRO A 94 -14.52 4.05 -5.33
C PRO A 94 -15.67 4.95 -5.78
N GLU A 95 -16.84 4.37 -6.02
CA GLU A 95 -18.08 5.12 -6.23
C GLU A 95 -18.60 5.53 -4.85
N LEU A 96 -18.09 6.65 -4.33
CA LEU A 96 -18.68 7.28 -3.17
C LEU A 96 -20.03 7.86 -3.61
N THR A 97 -21.11 7.21 -3.20
CA THR A 97 -22.45 7.79 -3.28
C THR A 97 -22.70 8.52 -1.97
N VAL A 98 -22.97 9.83 -2.06
CA VAL A 98 -23.42 10.60 -0.90
C VAL A 98 -24.82 10.11 -0.58
N ILE A 99 -24.96 9.38 0.53
CA ILE A 99 -26.27 9.10 1.12
C ILE A 99 -26.65 10.39 1.84
N ASN A 100 -27.56 11.15 1.24
CA ASN A 100 -28.25 12.24 1.92
C ASN A 100 -29.18 11.58 2.96
N GLY A 101 -28.62 11.22 4.11
CA GLY A 101 -29.40 10.85 5.28
C GLY A 101 -30.21 12.08 5.68
N ASP A 102 -31.53 11.95 5.63
CA ASP A 102 -32.43 12.93 6.19
C ASP A 102 -32.11 13.03 7.69
N LEU A 103 -31.48 14.12 8.11
CA LEU A 103 -31.11 14.37 9.51
C LEU A 103 -32.32 14.79 10.35
N THR A 104 -33.55 14.51 9.89
CA THR A 104 -34.80 14.83 10.58
C THR A 104 -35.27 13.73 11.53
N ASP A 105 -34.53 12.64 11.68
CA ASP A 105 -34.76 11.73 12.81
C ASP A 105 -34.30 12.45 14.09
N GLU A 106 -35.24 13.19 14.68
CA GLU A 106 -35.15 13.60 16.08
C GLU A 106 -34.75 12.37 16.89
N PRO A 107 -33.71 12.47 17.75
CA PRO A 107 -33.33 11.34 18.59
C PRO A 107 -34.56 10.93 19.41
N PRO A 108 -34.83 9.62 19.56
CA PRO A 108 -35.93 9.17 20.42
C PRO A 108 -35.74 9.80 21.81
N SER A 109 -36.74 10.54 22.28
CA SER A 109 -36.71 11.14 23.60
C SER A 109 -36.65 10.04 24.65
N ASP A 110 -35.66 10.11 25.55
CA ASP A 110 -35.44 9.20 26.68
C ASP A 110 -36.59 9.16 27.73
N ASP A 111 -37.78 9.68 27.41
CA ASP A 111 -38.91 9.86 28.34
C ASP A 111 -39.98 8.75 28.27
N ASP A 112 -39.81 7.71 27.44
CA ASP A 112 -40.79 6.61 27.33
C ASP A 112 -40.43 5.35 28.15
N ASN A 113 -39.53 5.44 29.14
CA ASN A 113 -39.12 4.29 29.96
C ASN A 113 -39.08 4.56 31.47
N LEU A 114 -40.01 5.34 32.02
CA LEU A 114 -40.23 5.34 33.48
C LEU A 114 -41.65 5.77 33.93
N HIS A 115 -42.68 4.97 33.63
CA HIS A 115 -43.74 4.52 34.58
C HIS A 115 -44.96 3.88 33.91
#